data_AF-A0A410P492-F1
#
_entry.id   AF-A0A410P492-F1
#
_cell.length_a   1.000
_cell.length_b   1.000
_cell.length_c   1.000
_cell.angle_alpha   90.00
_cell.angle_beta   90.00
_cell.angle_gamma   90.00
#
_symmetry.space_group_name_H-M   'P 1'
#
loop_
_entity.id
_entity.type
_entity.pdbx_description
1 polymer ?
#
loop_
_entity_poly.entity_id
_entity_poly.type
_entity_poly.pdbx_seq_one_letter_code
_entity_poly.pdbx_strand_id
1 'polypeptide(L)'
;MVHIKPMKKFTLILLSLTLTGLVFGFARTGETTTPEEHLSQRAVPITPEQEKEIEAIKEGIRKSYDFQYIVTFTAAREGNPDMCKELNEGGETCEELAKALIVIKNEAEGNCNDVKKEYARNICNAYKTNTCQSLKEAAHRDICTAFLTDNLPLASQALDIIAGRPLDRNEYYMQMGVFFGYKYYRSKLACEKFSKGIKGKGETVCDVFFDTRRPSEIAEQYLNDFAYFYAAKNHNSPDLCEYIQDPKTKTKCLDKKVKTLYQ
;
A
#
# COMPACT_ATOMS: atom_id res chain seq x y z
N MET A 1 10.42 68.42 -2.74
CA MET A 1 11.80 67.89 -2.68
C MET A 1 11.72 66.45 -2.18
N VAL A 2 11.98 65.50 -3.08
CA VAL A 2 11.79 64.06 -2.85
C VAL A 2 13.08 63.50 -2.24
N HIS A 3 13.02 63.08 -0.98
CA HIS A 3 14.11 62.37 -0.32
C HIS A 3 14.00 60.87 -0.59
N ILE A 4 14.85 60.39 -1.49
CA ILE A 4 15.10 58.96 -1.73
C ILE A 4 16.08 58.48 -0.64
N LYS A 5 15.68 57.51 0.18
CA LYS A 5 16.58 56.77 1.09
C LYS A 5 16.97 55.41 0.49
N PRO A 6 18.23 54.98 0.68
CA PRO A 6 18.82 53.86 -0.05
C PRO A 6 18.44 52.47 0.48
N MET A 7 18.40 51.51 -0.45
CA MET A 7 18.19 50.07 -0.25
C MET A 7 19.27 49.44 0.63
N LYS A 8 18.85 48.57 1.55
CA LYS A 8 19.73 47.76 2.39
C LYS A 8 20.37 46.62 1.57
N LYS A 9 21.66 46.43 1.83
CA LYS A 9 22.59 45.48 1.21
C LYS A 9 22.14 44.03 1.41
N PHE A 10 22.06 43.28 0.31
CA PHE A 10 22.06 41.81 0.30
C PHE A 10 23.43 41.32 0.77
N THR A 11 23.45 40.49 1.81
CA THR A 11 24.65 39.73 2.20
C THR A 11 24.47 38.31 1.67
N LEU A 12 25.23 38.00 0.63
CA LEU A 12 25.30 36.68 0.00
C LEU A 12 26.29 35.85 0.83
N ILE A 13 25.80 34.85 1.57
CA ILE A 13 26.67 33.89 2.27
C ILE A 13 26.88 32.70 1.33
N LEU A 14 28.02 32.70 0.62
CA LEU A 14 28.58 31.49 0.00
C LEU A 14 29.22 30.66 1.11
N LEU A 15 28.63 29.51 1.42
CA LEU A 15 29.27 28.46 2.22
C LEU A 15 29.99 27.50 1.27
N SER A 16 31.30 27.70 1.14
CA SER A 16 32.25 26.76 0.58
C SER A 16 32.42 25.58 1.53
N LEU A 17 31.98 24.38 1.13
CA LEU A 17 32.32 23.14 1.81
C LEU A 17 33.49 22.50 1.08
N THR A 18 34.65 22.59 1.74
CA THR A 18 35.93 22.02 1.35
C THR A 18 35.89 20.50 1.39
N LEU A 19 36.30 19.91 0.27
CA LEU A 19 36.67 18.52 0.09
C LEU A 19 37.96 18.26 0.90
N THR A 20 37.89 17.49 1.98
CA THR A 20 39.07 16.86 2.59
C THR A 20 38.97 15.36 2.40
N GLY A 21 39.82 14.86 1.50
CA GLY A 21 40.07 13.45 1.32
C GLY A 21 40.72 12.85 2.56
N LEU A 22 40.26 11.66 2.92
CA LEU A 22 40.97 10.76 3.81
C LEU A 22 41.14 9.44 3.06
N VAL A 23 42.34 9.31 2.48
CA VAL A 23 42.90 8.06 2.02
C VAL A 23 43.37 7.31 3.26
N PHE A 24 42.66 6.25 3.64
CA PHE A 24 43.18 5.21 4.51
C PHE A 24 43.23 3.91 3.71
N GLY A 25 44.40 3.62 3.16
CA GLY A 25 44.79 2.27 2.80
C GLY A 25 45.65 1.72 3.92
N PHE A 26 45.22 0.64 4.56
CA PHE A 26 46.10 -0.47 4.93
C PHE A 26 45.27 -1.74 5.10
N ALA A 27 45.67 -2.75 4.35
CA ALA A 27 45.13 -4.08 4.33
C ALA A 27 45.24 -4.76 5.71
N ARG A 28 44.19 -5.49 6.09
CA ARG A 28 44.33 -6.71 6.86
C ARG A 28 43.24 -7.69 6.40
N THR A 29 43.62 -8.54 5.46
CA THR A 29 42.92 -9.79 5.13
C THR A 29 42.98 -10.68 6.35
N GLY A 30 41.97 -10.56 7.21
CA GLY A 30 41.57 -11.59 8.15
C GLY A 30 40.27 -12.19 7.61
N GLU A 31 40.35 -13.39 7.05
CA GLU A 31 39.19 -14.25 6.81
C GLU A 31 38.53 -14.54 8.16
N THR A 32 37.60 -13.69 8.57
CA THR A 32 36.49 -14.13 9.43
C THR A 32 35.43 -14.69 8.51
N THR A 33 35.59 -15.97 8.17
CA THR A 33 34.47 -16.81 7.77
C THR A 33 33.50 -16.86 8.95
N THR A 34 32.50 -15.98 8.96
CA THR A 34 31.24 -16.27 9.64
C THR A 34 30.61 -17.43 8.90
N PRO A 35 30.41 -18.60 9.53
CA PRO A 35 29.44 -19.54 9.00
C PRO A 35 28.07 -18.94 9.32
N GLU A 36 27.58 -18.05 8.45
CA GLU A 36 26.15 -18.08 8.19
C GLU A 36 25.90 -19.45 7.58
N GLU A 37 25.59 -20.42 8.44
CA GLU A 37 24.74 -21.53 8.04
C GLU A 37 23.45 -20.90 7.48
N HIS A 38 23.48 -20.57 6.20
CA HIS A 38 22.36 -20.82 5.33
C HIS A 38 22.09 -22.32 5.40
N LEU A 39 21.45 -22.73 6.50
CA LEU A 39 20.47 -23.81 6.47
C LEU A 39 19.40 -23.35 5.48
N SER A 40 19.73 -23.48 4.19
CA SER A 40 18.75 -23.82 3.18
C SER A 40 18.18 -25.15 3.65
N GLN A 41 17.24 -25.09 4.59
CA GLN A 41 16.31 -26.17 4.83
C GLN A 41 15.64 -26.37 3.49
N ARG A 42 16.12 -27.38 2.75
CA ARG A 42 15.46 -27.83 1.53
C ARG A 42 14.03 -28.11 1.95
N ALA A 43 13.11 -27.29 1.45
CA ALA A 43 11.69 -27.49 1.67
C ALA A 43 11.37 -28.95 1.32
N VAL A 44 10.75 -29.66 2.27
CA VAL A 44 10.43 -31.08 2.12
C VAL A 44 9.52 -31.21 0.90
N PRO A 45 9.86 -32.02 -0.12
CA PRO A 45 9.08 -32.12 -1.33
C PRO A 45 7.60 -32.40 -1.03
N ILE A 46 6.72 -31.62 -1.66
CA ILE A 46 5.26 -31.75 -1.53
C ILE A 46 4.83 -33.08 -2.16
N THR A 47 4.02 -33.87 -1.47
CA THR A 47 3.47 -35.11 -2.04
C THR A 47 2.36 -34.81 -3.04
N PRO A 48 2.08 -35.71 -4.01
CA PRO A 48 0.98 -35.51 -4.96
C PRO A 48 -0.39 -35.30 -4.28
N GLU A 49 -0.62 -35.93 -3.13
CA GLU A 49 -1.83 -35.75 -2.32
C GLU A 49 -1.91 -34.34 -1.74
N GLN A 50 -0.80 -33.82 -1.21
CA GLN A 50 -0.71 -32.45 -0.72
C GLN A 50 -0.88 -31.44 -1.85
N GLU A 51 -0.30 -31.69 -3.02
CA GLU A 51 -0.46 -30.83 -4.20
C GLU A 51 -1.93 -30.73 -4.63
N LYS A 52 -2.61 -31.88 -4.73
CA LYS A 52 -4.05 -31.92 -5.05
C LYS A 52 -4.89 -31.14 -4.04
N GLU A 53 -4.54 -31.23 -2.77
CA GLU A 53 -5.25 -30.49 -1.73
C GLU A 53 -4.96 -28.99 -1.78
N ILE A 54 -3.71 -28.58 -1.97
CA ILE A 54 -3.32 -27.18 -2.16
C ILE A 54 -4.13 -26.57 -3.32
N GLU A 55 -4.25 -27.28 -4.44
CA GLU A 55 -5.08 -26.83 -5.57
C GLU A 55 -6.58 -26.71 -5.21
N ALA A 56 -7.11 -27.64 -4.42
CA ALA A 56 -8.49 -27.52 -3.91
C ALA A 56 -8.67 -26.31 -2.98
N ILE A 57 -7.69 -26.03 -2.12
CA ILE A 57 -7.69 -24.85 -1.24
C ILE A 57 -7.62 -23.56 -2.07
N LYS A 58 -6.77 -23.51 -3.10
CA LYS A 58 -6.69 -22.37 -4.02
C LYS A 58 -8.04 -22.06 -4.67
N GLU A 59 -8.74 -23.08 -5.15
CA GLU A 59 -10.07 -22.89 -5.74
C GLU A 59 -11.08 -22.32 -4.73
N GLY A 60 -10.99 -22.74 -3.46
CA GLY A 60 -11.75 -22.12 -2.37
C GLY A 60 -11.37 -20.66 -2.13
N ILE A 61 -10.07 -20.34 -2.10
CA ILE A 61 -9.56 -18.99 -1.88
C ILE A 61 -9.97 -18.05 -3.00
N ARG A 62 -9.96 -18.48 -4.27
CA ARG A 62 -10.38 -17.65 -5.42
C ARG A 62 -11.79 -17.09 -5.26
N LYS A 63 -12.67 -17.83 -4.58
CA LYS A 63 -14.06 -17.45 -4.30
C LYS A 63 -14.21 -16.70 -2.98
N SER A 64 -13.16 -16.66 -2.16
CA SER A 64 -13.18 -15.99 -0.86
C SER A 64 -13.17 -14.47 -0.99
N TYR A 65 -13.84 -13.81 -0.06
CA TYR A 65 -13.75 -12.37 0.09
C TYR A 65 -12.31 -11.87 0.33
N ASP A 66 -11.39 -12.70 0.81
CA ASP A 66 -9.98 -12.30 1.03
C ASP A 66 -9.26 -12.05 -0.28
N PHE A 67 -9.45 -12.95 -1.25
CA PHE A 67 -8.85 -12.83 -2.57
C PHE A 67 -9.48 -11.70 -3.39
N GLN A 68 -10.78 -11.44 -3.18
CA GLN A 68 -11.46 -10.29 -3.81
C GLN A 68 -10.77 -8.96 -3.51
N TYR A 69 -10.24 -8.74 -2.30
CA TYR A 69 -9.49 -7.52 -1.98
C TYR A 69 -8.17 -7.43 -2.74
N ILE A 70 -7.45 -8.55 -2.90
CA ILE A 70 -6.23 -8.59 -3.72
C ILE A 70 -6.54 -8.21 -5.17
N VAL A 71 -7.62 -8.77 -5.74
CA VAL A 71 -8.09 -8.42 -7.09
C VAL A 71 -8.50 -6.94 -7.15
N THR A 72 -9.22 -6.44 -6.16
CA THR A 72 -9.66 -5.04 -6.07
C THR A 72 -8.48 -4.07 -6.08
N PHE A 73 -7.48 -4.31 -5.25
CA PHE A 73 -6.29 -3.46 -5.15
C PHE A 73 -5.45 -3.53 -6.43
N THR A 74 -5.37 -4.71 -7.03
CA THR A 74 -4.68 -4.89 -8.32
C THR A 74 -5.41 -4.14 -9.45
N ALA A 75 -6.73 -4.27 -9.53
CA ALA A 75 -7.59 -3.55 -10.48
C ALA A 75 -7.42 -2.04 -10.35
N ALA A 76 -7.44 -1.53 -9.10
CA ALA A 76 -7.27 -0.11 -8.82
C ALA A 76 -5.88 0.41 -9.18
N ARG A 77 -4.84 -0.36 -8.85
CA ARG A 77 -3.45 -0.04 -9.21
C ARG A 77 -3.29 0.12 -10.73
N GLU A 78 -3.85 -0.80 -11.50
CA GLU A 78 -3.78 -0.79 -12.96
C GLU A 78 -4.76 0.20 -13.62
N GLY A 79 -5.67 0.81 -12.85
CA GLY A 79 -6.69 1.68 -13.41
C GLY A 79 -7.75 0.93 -14.24
N ASN A 80 -7.92 -0.36 -13.98
CA ASN A 80 -8.78 -1.24 -14.77
C ASN A 80 -9.80 -1.99 -13.88
N PRO A 81 -10.95 -1.36 -13.54
CA PRO A 81 -12.01 -1.98 -12.73
C PRO A 81 -12.59 -3.24 -13.37
N ASP A 82 -12.48 -3.43 -14.69
CA ASP A 82 -13.04 -4.59 -15.38
C ASP A 82 -12.39 -5.91 -14.96
N MET A 83 -11.20 -5.86 -14.35
CA MET A 83 -10.56 -7.02 -13.72
C MET A 83 -11.42 -7.65 -12.61
N CYS A 84 -12.37 -6.91 -12.04
CA CYS A 84 -13.31 -7.43 -11.05
C CYS A 84 -14.42 -8.30 -11.64
N LYS A 85 -14.65 -8.27 -12.97
CA LYS A 85 -15.74 -9.02 -13.63
C LYS A 85 -15.55 -10.53 -13.58
N GLU A 86 -14.31 -10.98 -13.38
CA GLU A 86 -13.96 -12.40 -13.26
C GLU A 86 -14.32 -12.98 -11.88
N LEU A 87 -14.75 -12.14 -10.93
CA LEU A 87 -15.23 -12.56 -9.62
C LEU A 87 -16.71 -12.95 -9.69
N ASN A 88 -17.00 -14.25 -9.58
CA ASN A 88 -18.37 -14.79 -9.63
C ASN A 88 -19.31 -14.15 -8.58
N GLU A 89 -18.82 -13.95 -7.36
CA GLU A 89 -19.53 -13.27 -6.27
C GLU A 89 -18.68 -12.09 -5.80
N GLY A 90 -19.29 -10.93 -5.53
CA GLY A 90 -18.59 -9.73 -5.05
C GLY A 90 -17.93 -8.85 -6.14
N GLY A 91 -18.12 -9.18 -7.42
CA GLY A 91 -17.57 -8.39 -8.54
C GLY A 91 -18.01 -6.92 -8.54
N GLU A 92 -19.27 -6.63 -8.20
CA GLU A 92 -19.78 -5.26 -8.09
C GLU A 92 -19.08 -4.47 -6.97
N THR A 93 -18.98 -5.05 -5.78
CA THR A 93 -18.28 -4.43 -4.64
C THR A 93 -16.79 -4.22 -4.94
N CYS A 94 -16.14 -5.18 -5.61
CA CYS A 94 -14.77 -5.04 -6.09
C CYS A 94 -14.65 -3.85 -7.07
N GLU A 95 -15.56 -3.77 -8.05
CA GLU A 95 -15.51 -2.73 -9.07
C GLU A 95 -15.73 -1.33 -8.49
N GLU A 96 -16.69 -1.19 -7.57
CA GLU A 96 -16.97 0.06 -6.86
C GLU A 96 -15.76 0.51 -6.02
N LEU A 97 -15.19 -0.39 -5.22
CA LEU A 97 -14.03 -0.07 -4.40
C LEU A 97 -12.80 0.24 -5.26
N ALA A 98 -12.60 -0.51 -6.35
CA ALA A 98 -11.52 -0.23 -7.30
C ALA A 98 -11.66 1.16 -7.93
N LYS A 99 -12.86 1.54 -8.37
CA LYS A 99 -13.16 2.88 -8.90
C LYS A 99 -12.89 3.97 -7.87
N ALA A 100 -13.30 3.78 -6.61
CA ALA A 100 -13.00 4.73 -5.53
C ALA A 100 -11.49 4.90 -5.33
N LEU A 101 -10.72 3.81 -5.28
CA LEU A 101 -9.27 3.88 -5.11
C LEU A 101 -8.55 4.47 -6.33
N ILE A 102 -9.07 4.28 -7.55
CA ILE A 102 -8.54 4.95 -8.76
C ILE A 102 -8.71 6.46 -8.67
N VAL A 103 -9.84 6.95 -8.15
CA VAL A 103 -10.03 8.40 -7.92
C VAL A 103 -8.96 8.92 -6.96
N ILE A 104 -8.73 8.23 -5.84
CA ILE A 104 -7.69 8.61 -4.86
C ILE A 104 -6.29 8.59 -5.47
N LYS A 105 -5.96 7.58 -6.28
CA LYS A 105 -4.70 7.51 -7.03
C LYS A 105 -4.55 8.72 -7.96
N ASN A 106 -5.57 9.01 -8.77
CA ASN A 106 -5.54 10.12 -9.72
C ASN A 106 -5.43 11.47 -9.01
N GLU A 107 -6.08 11.63 -7.86
CA GLU A 107 -5.93 12.81 -6.99
C GLU A 107 -4.49 12.99 -6.49
N ALA A 108 -3.87 11.91 -6.04
CA ALA A 108 -2.49 11.93 -5.55
C ALA A 108 -1.45 12.21 -6.64
N GLU A 109 -1.67 11.69 -7.85
CA GLU A 109 -0.80 11.90 -9.01
C GLU A 109 -1.06 13.24 -9.72
N GLY A 110 -2.12 13.97 -9.35
CA GLY A 110 -2.51 15.23 -9.98
C GLY A 110 -3.17 15.08 -11.35
N ASN A 111 -3.72 13.90 -11.65
CA ASN A 111 -4.45 13.57 -12.88
C ASN A 111 -5.93 13.97 -12.78
N CYS A 112 -6.21 15.23 -12.43
CA CYS A 112 -7.55 15.69 -12.08
C CYS A 112 -8.58 15.59 -13.22
N ASN A 113 -8.13 15.60 -14.47
CA ASN A 113 -9.02 15.45 -15.63
C ASN A 113 -9.66 14.05 -15.70
N ASP A 114 -9.02 13.05 -15.11
CA ASP A 114 -9.51 11.67 -15.08
C ASP A 114 -10.51 11.44 -13.94
N VAL A 115 -10.69 12.44 -13.06
CA VAL A 115 -11.67 12.41 -11.98
C VAL A 115 -13.03 12.87 -12.51
N LYS A 116 -13.98 11.94 -12.65
CA LYS A 116 -15.30 12.18 -13.25
C LYS A 116 -16.21 13.05 -12.39
N LYS A 117 -16.22 12.86 -11.07
CA LYS A 117 -17.06 13.61 -10.14
C LYS A 117 -16.52 15.04 -9.95
N GLU A 118 -17.37 16.04 -10.13
CA GLU A 118 -16.97 17.46 -10.11
C GLU A 118 -16.32 17.86 -8.78
N TYR A 119 -16.93 17.51 -7.64
CA TYR A 119 -16.38 17.87 -6.33
C TYR A 119 -14.99 17.25 -6.09
N ALA A 120 -14.80 15.97 -6.45
CA ALA A 120 -13.53 15.27 -6.32
C ALA A 120 -12.46 15.88 -7.25
N ARG A 121 -12.87 16.26 -8.47
CA ARG A 121 -11.99 17.02 -9.39
C ARG A 121 -11.56 18.36 -8.80
N ASN A 122 -12.46 19.07 -8.14
CA ASN A 122 -12.14 20.34 -7.47
C ASN A 122 -11.16 20.14 -6.32
N ILE A 123 -11.35 19.10 -5.50
CA ILE A 123 -10.42 18.70 -4.44
C ILE A 123 -9.04 18.35 -5.02
N CYS A 124 -9.00 17.56 -6.11
CA CYS A 124 -7.77 17.26 -6.83
C CYS A 124 -7.02 18.53 -7.27
N ASN A 125 -7.74 19.47 -7.88
CA ASN A 125 -7.14 20.74 -8.32
C ASN A 125 -6.61 21.56 -7.13
N ALA A 126 -7.28 21.51 -5.97
CA ALA A 126 -6.81 22.13 -4.74
C ALA A 126 -5.53 21.48 -4.20
N TYR A 127 -5.38 20.15 -4.32
CA TYR A 127 -4.12 19.47 -4.01
C TYR A 127 -2.97 19.95 -4.89
N LYS A 128 -3.21 20.09 -6.21
CA LYS A 128 -2.19 20.56 -7.16
C LYS A 128 -1.70 21.97 -6.88
N THR A 129 -2.59 22.86 -6.44
CA THR A 129 -2.24 24.24 -6.09
C THR A 129 -1.78 24.37 -4.64
N ASN A 130 -1.78 23.28 -3.87
CA ASN A 130 -1.43 23.23 -2.45
C ASN A 130 -2.24 24.24 -1.61
N THR A 131 -3.51 24.45 -1.95
CA THR A 131 -4.41 25.34 -1.22
C THR A 131 -5.87 24.88 -1.34
N CYS A 132 -6.59 24.88 -0.22
CA CYS A 132 -7.98 24.45 -0.14
C CYS A 132 -8.98 25.62 -0.20
N GLN A 133 -8.51 26.87 -0.30
CA GLN A 133 -9.35 28.06 -0.18
C GLN A 133 -10.40 28.21 -1.29
N SER A 134 -10.16 27.62 -2.46
CA SER A 134 -11.08 27.66 -3.61
C SER A 134 -12.30 26.76 -3.46
N LEU A 135 -12.30 25.85 -2.48
CA LEU A 135 -13.39 24.90 -2.28
C LEU A 135 -14.55 25.57 -1.52
N LYS A 136 -15.75 25.51 -2.11
CA LYS A 136 -16.95 26.20 -1.59
C LYS A 136 -17.53 25.55 -0.34
N GLU A 137 -17.54 24.22 -0.29
CA GLU A 137 -18.13 23.46 0.81
C GLU A 137 -17.11 23.20 1.92
N ALA A 138 -17.56 23.27 3.17
CA ALA A 138 -16.71 23.09 4.34
C ALA A 138 -16.08 21.69 4.37
N ALA A 139 -16.88 20.64 4.18
CA ALA A 139 -16.38 19.26 4.16
C ALA A 139 -15.31 19.04 3.07
N HIS A 140 -15.46 19.67 1.89
CA HIS A 140 -14.44 19.61 0.83
C HIS A 140 -13.15 20.36 1.22
N ARG A 141 -13.25 21.50 1.90
CA ARG A 141 -12.07 22.19 2.46
C ARG A 141 -11.37 21.36 3.52
N ASP A 142 -12.14 20.71 4.38
CA ASP A 142 -11.61 19.93 5.50
C ASP A 142 -10.89 18.69 5.01
N ILE A 143 -11.46 17.94 4.06
CA ILE A 143 -10.77 16.78 3.46
C ILE A 143 -9.51 17.21 2.73
N CYS A 144 -9.57 18.31 1.97
CA CYS A 144 -8.40 18.85 1.30
C CYS A 144 -7.29 19.22 2.30
N THR A 145 -7.67 19.94 3.36
CA THR A 145 -6.74 20.38 4.40
C THR A 145 -6.13 19.18 5.12
N ALA A 146 -6.94 18.17 5.42
CA ALA A 146 -6.49 16.95 6.06
C ALA A 146 -5.42 16.21 5.26
N PHE A 147 -5.61 16.10 3.94
CA PHE A 147 -4.66 15.42 3.04
C PHE A 147 -3.41 16.26 2.72
N LEU A 148 -3.49 17.59 2.80
CA LEU A 148 -2.31 18.46 2.69
C LEU A 148 -1.48 18.53 3.99
N THR A 149 -2.09 18.24 5.13
CA THR A 149 -1.47 18.39 6.47
C THR A 149 -1.28 17.07 7.21
N ASP A 150 -1.51 15.92 6.56
CA ASP A 150 -1.44 14.59 7.15
C ASP A 150 -2.37 14.40 8.38
N ASN A 151 -3.48 15.13 8.45
CA ASN A 151 -4.38 15.15 9.63
C ASN A 151 -5.51 14.11 9.50
N LEU A 152 -5.23 12.89 9.93
CA LEU A 152 -6.19 11.78 9.88
C LEU A 152 -7.52 12.03 10.63
N PRO A 153 -7.53 12.56 11.87
CA PRO A 153 -8.80 12.87 12.54
C PRO A 153 -9.71 13.79 11.73
N LEU A 154 -9.13 14.81 11.08
CA LEU A 154 -9.89 15.70 10.21
C LEU A 154 -10.35 15.00 8.92
N ALA A 155 -9.50 14.16 8.32
CA ALA A 155 -9.86 13.36 7.14
C ALA A 155 -11.06 12.45 7.42
N SER A 156 -11.05 11.75 8.56
CA SER A 156 -12.12 10.85 8.97
C SER A 156 -13.46 11.58 9.12
N GLN A 157 -13.48 12.71 9.83
CA GLN A 157 -14.70 13.51 10.01
C GLN A 157 -15.24 14.05 8.68
N ALA A 158 -14.35 14.56 7.82
CA ALA A 158 -14.76 15.10 6.53
C ALA A 158 -15.30 14.01 5.59
N LEU A 159 -14.66 12.83 5.56
CA LEU A 159 -15.11 11.70 4.75
C LEU A 159 -16.46 11.15 5.20
N ASP A 160 -16.76 11.15 6.50
CA ASP A 160 -18.09 10.75 7.00
C ASP A 160 -19.20 11.67 6.52
N ILE A 161 -18.95 12.97 6.53
CA ILE A 161 -19.89 13.98 6.04
C ILE A 161 -20.12 13.80 4.53
N ILE A 162 -19.03 13.61 3.76
CA ILE A 162 -19.10 13.41 2.30
C ILE A 162 -19.81 12.09 1.96
N ALA A 163 -19.57 11.03 2.72
CA ALA A 163 -20.20 9.73 2.53
C ALA A 163 -21.66 9.69 3.04
N GLY A 164 -22.07 10.64 3.88
CA GLY A 164 -23.37 10.66 4.54
C GLY A 164 -23.54 9.55 5.59
N ARG A 165 -22.46 8.87 5.97
CA ARG A 165 -22.43 7.78 6.97
C ARG A 165 -21.05 7.69 7.59
N PRO A 166 -20.93 7.17 8.83
CA PRO A 166 -19.64 6.73 9.36
C PRO A 166 -19.02 5.67 8.43
N LEU A 167 -17.77 5.90 8.00
CA LEU A 167 -16.98 4.89 7.31
C LEU A 167 -16.24 3.99 8.30
N ASP A 168 -15.85 2.81 7.84
CA ASP A 168 -14.97 1.95 8.63
C ASP A 168 -13.60 2.62 8.78
N ARG A 169 -12.99 2.50 9.97
CA ARG A 169 -11.66 3.03 10.27
C ARG A 169 -10.61 2.58 9.23
N ASN A 170 -10.70 1.34 8.77
CA ASN A 170 -9.83 0.77 7.74
C ASN A 170 -9.99 1.50 6.40
N GLU A 171 -11.19 1.96 6.05
CA GLU A 171 -11.43 2.69 4.79
C GLU A 171 -10.64 4.00 4.74
N TYR A 172 -10.63 4.80 5.82
CA TYR A 172 -9.87 6.07 5.82
C TYR A 172 -8.37 5.84 5.73
N TYR A 173 -7.85 4.90 6.54
CA TYR A 173 -6.42 4.60 6.53
C TYR A 173 -5.96 4.04 5.20
N MET A 174 -6.81 3.24 4.56
CA MET A 174 -6.54 2.71 3.23
C MET A 174 -6.50 3.83 2.19
N GLN A 175 -7.51 4.72 2.16
CA GLN A 175 -7.55 5.85 1.23
C GLN A 175 -6.37 6.80 1.44
N MET A 176 -6.06 7.17 2.69
CA MET A 176 -4.89 8.00 2.99
C MET A 176 -3.58 7.31 2.64
N GLY A 177 -3.44 6.01 2.94
CA GLY A 177 -2.26 5.23 2.58
C GLY A 177 -2.02 5.22 1.07
N VAL A 178 -3.04 4.91 0.28
CA VAL A 178 -2.94 4.94 -1.18
C VAL A 178 -2.60 6.35 -1.68
N PHE A 179 -3.30 7.38 -1.17
CA PHE A 179 -3.02 8.76 -1.55
C PHE A 179 -1.56 9.16 -1.30
N PHE A 180 -1.07 8.96 -0.07
CA PHE A 180 0.29 9.36 0.29
C PHE A 180 1.35 8.50 -0.38
N GLY A 181 1.07 7.21 -0.60
CA GLY A 181 1.95 6.35 -1.37
C GLY A 181 2.17 6.87 -2.79
N TYR A 182 1.11 7.26 -3.50
CA TYR A 182 1.23 7.85 -4.84
C TYR A 182 1.81 9.28 -4.83
N LYS A 183 1.36 10.13 -3.90
CA LYS A 183 1.83 11.53 -3.77
C LYS A 183 3.34 11.62 -3.55
N TYR A 184 3.91 10.65 -2.84
CA TYR A 184 5.35 10.57 -2.58
C TYR A 184 6.06 9.53 -3.47
N TYR A 185 5.86 9.63 -4.79
CA TYR A 185 6.59 8.86 -5.81
C TYR A 185 6.41 7.33 -5.73
N ARG A 186 5.16 6.87 -5.58
CA ARG A 186 4.82 5.44 -5.50
C ARG A 186 5.56 4.73 -4.35
N SER A 187 5.63 5.38 -3.20
CA SER A 187 6.33 4.90 -2.01
C SER A 187 5.46 4.00 -1.14
N LYS A 188 5.81 2.72 -1.09
CA LYS A 188 5.23 1.76 -0.14
C LYS A 188 5.34 2.25 1.31
N LEU A 189 6.50 2.79 1.69
CA LEU A 189 6.74 3.29 3.05
C LEU A 189 5.82 4.47 3.42
N ALA A 190 5.55 5.36 2.46
CA ALA A 190 4.61 6.47 2.67
C ALA A 190 3.17 5.97 2.84
N CYS A 191 2.77 4.93 2.11
CA CYS A 191 1.50 4.26 2.32
C CYS A 191 1.42 3.62 3.71
N GLU A 192 2.47 2.89 4.11
CA GLU A 192 2.55 2.19 5.39
C GLU A 192 2.47 3.12 6.59
N LYS A 193 2.94 4.38 6.49
CA LYS A 193 2.76 5.38 7.56
C LYS A 193 1.31 5.53 8.01
N PHE A 194 0.35 5.42 7.07
CA PHE A 194 -1.07 5.57 7.35
C PHE A 194 -1.79 4.23 7.44
N SER A 195 -1.39 3.20 6.68
CA SER A 195 -2.02 1.89 6.81
C SER A 195 -1.56 1.10 8.04
N LYS A 196 -0.55 1.57 8.79
CA LYS A 196 -0.05 0.94 10.01
C LYS A 196 -1.16 0.87 11.07
N GLY A 197 -1.74 -0.32 11.24
CA GLY A 197 -2.82 -0.57 12.17
C GLY A 197 -4.15 -0.90 11.51
N ILE A 198 -4.23 -0.85 10.17
CA ILE A 198 -5.30 -1.55 9.44
C ILE A 198 -5.18 -3.03 9.76
N LYS A 199 -6.29 -3.62 10.19
CA LYS A 199 -6.39 -5.06 10.46
C LYS A 199 -7.05 -5.78 9.29
N GLY A 200 -6.88 -7.09 9.28
CA GLY A 200 -7.46 -7.94 8.28
C GLY A 200 -6.97 -7.60 6.88
N LYS A 201 -7.86 -7.67 5.91
CA LYS A 201 -7.53 -7.69 4.47
C LYS A 201 -6.88 -6.41 3.97
N GLY A 202 -7.20 -5.26 4.59
CA GLY A 202 -6.60 -3.98 4.22
C GLY A 202 -5.12 -3.86 4.56
N GLU A 203 -4.55 -4.79 5.35
CA GLU A 203 -3.12 -4.80 5.68
C GLU A 203 -2.22 -4.98 4.45
N THR A 204 -2.74 -5.59 3.38
CA THR A 204 -2.01 -5.86 2.13
C THR A 204 -2.12 -4.74 1.11
N VAL A 205 -2.88 -3.67 1.39
CA VAL A 205 -3.12 -2.61 0.40
C VAL A 205 -1.81 -2.00 -0.13
N CYS A 206 -0.89 -1.64 0.77
CA CYS A 206 0.38 -1.04 0.37
C CYS A 206 1.30 -2.05 -0.33
N ASP A 207 1.21 -3.33 0.05
CA ASP A 207 1.98 -4.39 -0.59
C ASP A 207 1.53 -4.53 -2.05
N VAL A 208 0.22 -4.60 -2.33
CA VAL A 208 -0.32 -4.77 -3.69
C VAL A 208 -0.13 -3.51 -4.57
N PHE A 209 -0.47 -2.32 -4.06
CA PHE A 209 -0.46 -1.09 -4.84
C PHE A 209 0.94 -0.67 -5.32
N PHE A 210 1.95 -0.98 -4.52
CA PHE A 210 3.34 -0.56 -4.75
C PHE A 210 4.28 -1.72 -5.07
N ASP A 211 3.73 -2.92 -5.34
CA ASP A 211 4.48 -4.00 -5.97
C ASP A 211 4.85 -3.61 -7.41
N THR A 212 6.00 -4.06 -7.91
CA THR A 212 6.44 -3.78 -9.28
C THR A 212 6.14 -4.90 -10.27
N ARG A 213 5.70 -6.06 -9.79
CA ARG A 213 5.40 -7.24 -10.60
C ARG A 213 4.09 -7.10 -11.36
N ARG A 214 3.83 -8.05 -12.28
CA ARG A 214 2.59 -8.05 -13.04
C ARG A 214 1.40 -8.39 -12.15
N PRO A 215 0.20 -7.84 -12.41
CA PRO A 215 -1.04 -8.19 -11.73
C PRO A 215 -1.26 -9.69 -11.51
N SER A 216 -1.07 -10.49 -12.55
CA SER A 216 -1.25 -11.94 -12.50
C SER A 216 -0.25 -12.62 -11.57
N GLU A 217 1.00 -12.13 -11.50
CA GLU A 217 2.05 -12.67 -10.63
C GLU A 217 1.76 -12.36 -9.15
N ILE A 218 1.22 -11.17 -8.87
CA ILE A 218 0.84 -10.77 -7.51
C ILE A 218 -0.34 -11.61 -7.04
N ALA A 219 -1.39 -11.68 -7.85
CA ALA A 219 -2.57 -12.48 -7.54
C ALA A 219 -2.20 -13.95 -7.32
N GLU A 220 -1.37 -14.52 -8.20
CA GLU A 220 -0.92 -15.91 -8.07
C GLU A 220 -0.04 -16.12 -6.84
N GLN A 221 0.86 -15.19 -6.48
CA GLN A 221 1.62 -15.32 -5.24
C GLN A 221 0.70 -15.33 -4.02
N TYR A 222 -0.21 -14.37 -3.90
CA TYR A 222 -1.14 -14.31 -2.75
C TYR A 222 -2.01 -15.56 -2.68
N LEU A 223 -2.47 -16.07 -3.82
CA LEU A 223 -3.22 -17.32 -3.90
C LEU A 223 -2.41 -18.50 -3.36
N ASN A 224 -1.15 -18.64 -3.81
CA ASN A 224 -0.24 -19.68 -3.34
C ASN A 224 0.06 -19.56 -1.85
N ASP A 225 0.49 -18.38 -1.41
CA ASP A 225 0.86 -18.10 -0.02
C ASP A 225 -0.30 -18.39 0.95
N PHE A 226 -1.52 -18.02 0.57
CA PHE A 226 -2.70 -18.33 1.37
C PHE A 226 -3.01 -19.82 1.38
N ALA A 227 -2.89 -20.50 0.24
CA ALA A 227 -3.13 -21.94 0.17
C ALA A 227 -2.14 -22.73 1.04
N TYR A 228 -0.85 -22.40 0.98
CA TYR A 228 0.17 -22.98 1.85
C TYR A 228 -0.07 -22.67 3.32
N PHE A 229 -0.47 -21.43 3.65
CA PHE A 229 -0.85 -21.09 5.01
C PHE A 229 -1.97 -22.01 5.52
N TYR A 230 -3.08 -22.10 4.79
CA TYR A 230 -4.23 -22.88 5.24
C TYR A 230 -3.94 -24.38 5.27
N ALA A 231 -3.20 -24.91 4.29
CA ALA A 231 -2.76 -26.30 4.30
C ALA A 231 -1.87 -26.60 5.53
N ALA A 232 -0.90 -25.73 5.83
CA ALA A 232 -0.04 -25.87 7.01
C ALA A 232 -0.86 -25.92 8.32
N LYS A 233 -1.89 -25.06 8.44
CA LYS A 233 -2.75 -25.02 9.63
C LYS A 233 -3.69 -26.21 9.74
N ASN A 234 -4.29 -26.64 8.64
CA ASN A 234 -5.22 -27.78 8.63
C ASN A 234 -4.53 -29.09 8.99
N HIS A 235 -3.27 -29.26 8.59
CA HIS A 235 -2.50 -30.49 8.79
C HIS A 235 -1.47 -30.44 9.92
N ASN A 236 -1.41 -29.33 10.66
CA ASN A 236 -0.34 -29.07 11.64
C ASN A 236 1.07 -29.34 11.05
N SER A 237 1.27 -28.95 9.79
CA SER A 237 2.49 -29.22 9.02
C SER A 237 3.27 -27.91 8.79
N PRO A 238 4.12 -27.49 9.75
CA PRO A 238 4.84 -26.21 9.67
C PRO A 238 5.80 -26.15 8.48
N ASP A 239 6.27 -27.28 7.95
CA ASP A 239 7.16 -27.33 6.79
C ASP A 239 6.50 -26.75 5.52
N LEU A 240 5.16 -26.79 5.44
CA LEU A 240 4.43 -26.15 4.34
C LEU A 240 4.55 -24.62 4.37
N CYS A 241 4.85 -24.02 5.52
CA CYS A 241 5.10 -22.57 5.61
C CYS A 241 6.37 -22.15 4.87
N GLU A 242 7.30 -23.06 4.57
CA GLU A 242 8.53 -22.74 3.85
C GLU A 242 8.29 -22.35 2.40
N TYR A 243 7.15 -22.76 1.83
CA TYR A 243 6.73 -22.43 0.47
C TYR A 243 6.10 -21.04 0.34
N ILE A 244 5.81 -20.37 1.46
CA ILE A 244 5.23 -19.02 1.47
C ILE A 244 6.31 -17.99 1.13
N GLN A 245 6.05 -17.18 0.12
CA GLN A 245 7.00 -16.16 -0.36
C GLN A 245 6.88 -14.85 0.43
N ASP A 246 5.67 -14.43 0.80
CA ASP A 246 5.48 -13.22 1.59
C ASP A 246 5.98 -13.39 3.04
N PRO A 247 6.97 -12.60 3.49
CA PRO A 247 7.56 -12.78 4.82
C PRO A 247 6.57 -12.58 5.98
N LYS A 248 5.59 -11.69 5.83
CA LYS A 248 4.57 -11.44 6.87
C LYS A 248 3.67 -12.67 7.02
N THR A 249 3.20 -13.22 5.90
CA THR A 249 2.38 -14.43 5.83
C THR A 249 3.15 -15.65 6.33
N LYS A 250 4.43 -15.80 5.94
CA LYS A 250 5.28 -16.89 6.42
C LYS A 250 5.46 -16.84 7.94
N THR A 251 5.71 -15.65 8.48
CA THR A 251 5.82 -15.44 9.94
C THR A 251 4.52 -15.82 10.66
N LYS A 252 3.36 -15.40 10.14
CA LYS A 252 2.04 -15.80 10.67
C LYS A 252 1.81 -17.31 10.57
N CYS A 253 2.26 -17.95 9.50
CA CYS A 253 2.15 -19.38 9.30
C CYS A 253 2.93 -20.18 10.35
N LEU A 254 4.17 -19.75 10.64
CA LEU A 254 5.03 -20.38 11.64
C LEU A 254 4.56 -20.16 13.09
N ASP A 255 3.78 -19.10 13.36
CA ASP A 255 3.20 -18.88 14.68
C ASP A 255 2.03 -19.84 14.96
N LYS A 256 2.24 -20.74 15.93
CA LYS A 256 1.26 -21.74 16.38
C LYS A 256 -0.02 -21.12 16.98
N LYS A 257 0.02 -19.87 17.45
CA LYS A 257 -1.16 -19.18 18.02
C LYS A 257 -2.07 -18.62 16.93
N VAL A 258 -1.54 -18.39 15.73
CA VAL A 258 -2.29 -17.84 14.60
C VAL A 258 -3.01 -18.98 13.88
N LYS A 259 -4.34 -18.90 13.81
CA LYS A 259 -5.19 -19.89 13.13
C LYS A 259 -5.69 -19.42 11.76
N THR A 260 -5.76 -18.11 11.56
CA THR A 260 -6.25 -17.47 10.33
C THR A 260 -5.28 -16.37 9.91
N LEU A 261 -5.22 -16.05 8.61
CA LEU A 261 -4.35 -14.98 8.09
C LEU A 261 -4.76 -13.60 8.59
N TYR A 262 -6.07 -13.39 8.62
CA TYR A 262 -6.72 -12.16 9.02
C TYR A 262 -7.49 -12.42 10.32
N GLN A 263 -7.35 -11.50 11.28
CA GLN A 263 -8.06 -11.48 12.57
C GLN A 263 -9.21 -10.50 12.56
#